data_AF-A0AAJ5Z085-F1
#
_entry.id   AF-A0AAJ5Z085-F1
#
_cell.length_a   1.000
_cell.length_b   1.000
_cell.length_c   1.000
_cell.angle_alpha   90.00
_cell.angle_beta   90.00
_cell.angle_gamma   90.00
#
_symmetry.space_group_name_H-M   'P 1'
#
loop_
_entity.id
_entity.type
_entity.pdbx_description
1 polymer ?
#
loop_
_entity_poly.entity_id
_entity_poly.type
_entity_poly.pdbx_seq_one_letter_code
_entity_poly.pdbx_strand_id
1 'polypeptide(L)'
;MSKLYAIGRGLLRFSTSAPVKHIRRPVLRAMAAGIGGMTAYSLMSPLALEALPSAPEIRMVQDPSTKQHLPEMIHVNCNGNIQTLHLVGLGVRAVTFLRMYVYVAGLYVGEQAEFPRTSSSQAESKSNQLETVVRHWVESGVPCAVRIMPVRGTDFAHLRDGLVRAVNTREKEARKADDEYMWPREAEVMLDKNLRDMKQLFPRTSVPKGHALDLIVFQEAGNHQAYNLTVAYNEKVLGNVQCALSEIQDTYKLFQLPVQLLLAYVSERPNISAALRTSIEAHLESRETA
;
A
#
# COMPACT_ATOMS: atom_id res chain seq x y z
N MET A 1 -7.16 27.68 -61.36
CA MET A 1 -8.59 27.73 -61.71
C MET A 1 -9.37 27.06 -60.57
N SER A 2 -9.82 27.81 -59.54
CA SER A 2 -11.17 28.44 -59.40
C SER A 2 -12.31 27.39 -59.37
N LYS A 3 -13.20 27.23 -58.37
CA LYS A 3 -13.92 28.10 -57.39
C LYS A 3 -14.31 27.20 -56.17
N LEU A 4 -14.39 27.58 -54.88
CA LEU A 4 -15.15 28.59 -54.12
C LEU A 4 -16.70 28.44 -54.16
N TYR A 5 -17.31 28.12 -53.00
CA TYR A 5 -18.64 28.52 -52.43
C TYR A 5 -18.83 27.69 -51.12
N ALA A 6 -18.89 28.16 -49.86
CA ALA A 6 -19.43 29.33 -49.14
C ALA A 6 -20.87 29.13 -48.59
N ILE A 7 -21.04 29.58 -47.32
CA ILE A 7 -22.29 29.97 -46.58
C ILE A 7 -22.98 28.82 -45.83
N GLY A 8 -23.40 28.90 -44.55
CA GLY A 8 -23.47 29.97 -43.55
C GLY A 8 -24.64 29.72 -42.57
N ARG A 9 -24.72 30.53 -41.48
CA ARG A 9 -25.77 30.64 -40.43
C ARG A 9 -25.62 29.67 -39.25
N GLY A 10 -25.53 30.07 -37.98
CA GLY A 10 -25.93 31.30 -37.30
C GLY A 10 -27.34 31.16 -36.72
N LEU A 11 -27.47 30.85 -35.42
CA LEU A 11 -28.67 31.19 -34.65
C LEU A 11 -28.32 31.38 -33.16
N LEU A 12 -28.91 32.45 -32.62
CA LEU A 12 -28.75 33.07 -31.31
C LEU A 12 -30.00 32.79 -30.44
N ARG A 13 -29.83 32.96 -29.11
CA ARG A 13 -30.85 33.18 -28.05
C ARG A 13 -31.60 31.91 -27.61
N PHE A 14 -31.97 31.71 -26.34
CA PHE A 14 -32.56 32.66 -25.39
C PHE A 14 -32.18 32.40 -23.93
N SER A 15 -32.04 33.53 -23.22
CA SER A 15 -32.07 33.69 -21.77
C SER A 15 -33.52 33.67 -21.26
N THR A 16 -33.80 32.97 -20.17
CA THR A 16 -34.91 33.29 -19.26
C THR A 16 -34.56 32.92 -17.82
N SER A 17 -34.32 33.95 -17.02
CA SER A 17 -34.27 33.93 -15.55
C SER A 17 -35.69 33.84 -14.96
N ALA A 18 -35.91 32.94 -14.00
CA ALA A 18 -37.15 32.87 -13.21
C ALA A 18 -36.89 33.37 -11.77
N PRO A 19 -37.87 34.05 -11.13
CA PRO A 19 -37.64 34.84 -9.92
C PRO A 19 -37.77 34.04 -8.62
N VAL A 20 -36.91 34.39 -7.66
CA VAL A 20 -36.93 33.94 -6.25
C VAL A 20 -38.08 34.64 -5.51
N LYS A 21 -39.00 33.86 -4.92
CA LYS A 21 -40.03 34.37 -4.00
C LYS A 21 -39.66 34.02 -2.56
N HIS A 22 -39.30 35.05 -1.79
CA HIS A 22 -39.19 34.99 -0.33
C HIS A 22 -40.58 34.91 0.30
N ILE A 23 -40.86 33.81 1.01
CA ILE A 23 -42.04 33.68 1.86
C ILE A 23 -41.59 33.84 3.32
N ARG A 24 -41.90 35.00 3.91
CA ARG A 24 -41.83 35.24 5.35
C ARG A 24 -43.06 34.60 6.00
N ARG A 25 -42.86 33.69 6.97
CA ARG A 25 -43.94 33.17 7.82
C ARG A 25 -43.91 33.88 9.19
N PRO A 26 -45.07 34.27 9.74
CA PRO A 26 -45.15 35.02 10.99
C PRO A 26 -44.98 34.10 12.22
N VAL A 27 -44.40 34.69 13.26
CA VAL A 27 -44.26 34.14 14.60
C VAL A 27 -45.65 34.08 15.26
N LEU A 28 -46.10 32.89 15.63
CA LEU A 28 -47.27 32.71 16.50
C LEU A 28 -46.79 32.28 17.88
N ARG A 29 -46.87 33.21 18.84
CA ARG A 29 -46.83 32.94 20.27
C ARG A 29 -48.18 32.35 20.67
N ALA A 30 -48.19 31.15 21.23
CA ALA A 30 -49.38 30.57 21.87
C ALA A 30 -49.05 30.16 23.31
N MET A 31 -50.05 30.36 24.16
CA MET A 31 -50.02 30.48 25.60
C MET A 31 -49.68 29.19 26.37
N ALA A 32 -49.19 29.41 27.59
CA ALA A 32 -49.09 28.45 28.66
C ALA A 32 -50.46 27.92 29.11
N ALA A 33 -50.55 26.62 29.32
CA ALA A 33 -51.53 25.97 30.19
C ALA A 33 -50.79 24.92 31.01
N GLY A 34 -50.79 25.12 32.34
CA GLY A 34 -50.13 24.23 33.28
C GLY A 34 -50.92 22.95 33.51
N ILE A 35 -50.20 21.85 33.72
CA ILE A 35 -50.69 20.65 34.40
C ILE A 35 -49.55 20.20 35.32
N GLY A 36 -49.88 20.11 36.61
CA GLY A 36 -48.95 19.68 37.65
C GLY A 36 -48.48 18.24 37.45
N GLY A 37 -47.19 18.02 37.71
CA GLY A 37 -46.57 16.71 37.79
C GLY A 37 -45.50 16.74 38.88
N MET A 38 -45.66 15.91 39.89
CA MET A 38 -44.77 15.76 41.03
C MET A 38 -43.32 15.51 40.58
N THR A 39 -42.40 16.40 40.94
CA THR A 39 -40.96 16.17 40.80
C THR A 39 -40.47 15.30 41.95
N ALA A 40 -40.31 14.00 41.70
CA ALA A 40 -39.50 13.13 42.54
C ALA A 40 -38.03 13.54 42.35
N TYR A 41 -37.41 14.08 43.40
CA TYR A 41 -35.96 14.29 43.45
C TYR A 41 -35.28 12.91 43.55
N SER A 42 -34.94 12.32 42.40
CA SER A 42 -33.99 11.21 42.36
C SER A 42 -32.59 11.77 42.53
N LEU A 43 -31.97 11.49 43.68
CA LEU A 43 -30.53 11.66 43.90
C LEU A 43 -29.79 10.65 43.00
N MET A 44 -29.57 11.00 41.74
CA MET A 44 -28.59 10.32 40.90
C MET A 44 -27.20 10.75 41.39
N SER A 45 -26.51 9.86 42.07
CA SER A 45 -25.07 9.97 42.28
C SER A 45 -24.40 10.18 40.91
N PRO A 46 -23.46 11.13 40.74
CA PRO A 46 -22.67 11.15 39.53
C PRO A 46 -21.86 9.86 39.51
N LEU A 47 -22.20 8.95 38.59
CA LEU A 47 -21.30 7.87 38.22
C LEU A 47 -19.96 8.54 37.88
N ALA A 48 -18.93 8.23 38.65
CA ALA A 48 -17.58 8.57 38.28
C ALA A 48 -17.34 7.94 36.91
N LEU A 49 -17.17 8.80 35.90
CA LEU A 49 -16.77 8.41 34.56
C LEU A 49 -15.33 7.89 34.69
N GLU A 50 -15.18 6.61 35.01
CA GLU A 50 -13.88 5.94 34.96
C GLU A 50 -13.33 6.18 33.56
N ALA A 51 -12.19 6.87 33.49
CA ALA A 51 -11.48 7.09 32.25
C ALA A 51 -11.16 5.71 31.67
N LEU A 52 -11.79 5.39 30.54
CA LEU A 52 -11.45 4.20 29.76
C LEU A 52 -9.92 4.21 29.55
N PRO A 53 -9.23 3.07 29.71
CA PRO A 53 -7.81 3.01 29.42
C PRO A 53 -7.59 3.56 28.01
N SER A 54 -6.76 4.60 27.91
CA SER A 54 -6.39 5.20 26.63
C SER A 54 -5.90 4.07 25.73
N ALA A 55 -6.46 3.98 24.52
CA ALA A 55 -6.05 2.99 23.53
C ALA A 55 -4.51 2.95 23.44
N PRO A 56 -3.89 1.76 23.34
CA PRO A 56 -2.44 1.64 23.33
C PRO A 56 -1.86 2.55 22.25
N GLU A 57 -0.97 3.46 22.66
CA GLU A 57 -0.34 4.41 21.76
C GLU A 57 0.56 3.63 20.79
N ILE A 58 0.25 3.68 19.49
CA ILE A 58 1.05 2.98 18.47
C ILE A 58 2.44 3.63 18.46
N ARG A 59 3.46 2.86 18.83
CA ARG A 59 4.84 3.33 18.80
C ARG A 59 5.21 3.73 17.37
N MET A 60 5.87 4.87 17.24
CA MET A 60 6.32 5.41 15.96
C MET A 60 7.83 5.32 15.84
N VAL A 61 8.33 4.90 14.68
CA VAL A 61 9.75 4.81 14.34
C VAL A 61 10.10 5.90 13.34
N GLN A 62 11.13 6.70 13.66
CA GLN A 62 11.55 7.84 12.85
C GLN A 62 12.60 7.43 11.80
N ASP A 63 12.39 7.82 10.54
CA ASP A 63 13.39 7.72 9.49
C ASP A 63 14.53 8.71 9.71
N PRO A 64 15.79 8.24 9.78
CA PRO A 64 16.93 9.10 10.11
C PRO A 64 17.17 10.20 9.08
N SER A 65 16.83 9.97 7.80
CA SER A 65 17.13 10.87 6.69
C SER A 65 16.09 11.97 6.51
N THR A 66 14.81 11.62 6.62
CA THR A 66 13.67 12.47 6.25
C THR A 66 12.88 12.97 7.46
N LYS A 67 13.13 12.38 8.65
CA LYS A 67 12.42 12.65 9.91
C LYS A 67 10.93 12.30 9.86
N GLN A 68 10.48 11.57 8.85
CA GLN A 68 9.14 11.00 8.82
C GLN A 68 9.00 9.87 9.83
N HIS A 69 7.77 9.63 10.28
CA HIS A 69 7.46 8.60 11.26
C HIS A 69 6.60 7.53 10.60
N LEU A 70 7.02 6.29 10.72
CA LEU A 70 6.24 5.11 10.35
C LEU A 70 5.84 4.39 11.65
N PRO A 71 4.63 3.85 11.76
CA PRO A 71 4.26 3.08 12.95
C PRO A 71 5.08 1.79 13.02
N GLU A 72 5.39 1.35 14.23
CA GLU A 72 6.10 0.09 14.50
C GLU A 72 5.25 -1.11 14.08
N MET A 73 3.92 -0.99 14.16
CA MET A 73 2.97 -2.03 13.76
C MET A 73 1.87 -1.48 12.88
N ILE A 74 1.37 -2.30 11.96
CA ILE A 74 0.17 -2.03 11.16
C ILE A 74 -0.77 -3.23 11.22
N HIS A 75 -2.07 -2.97 11.06
CA HIS A 75 -3.08 -4.00 10.93
C HIS A 75 -3.60 -4.04 9.50
N VAL A 76 -3.61 -5.21 8.89
CA VAL A 76 -4.03 -5.41 7.49
C VAL A 76 -5.01 -6.56 7.39
N ASN A 77 -5.92 -6.50 6.43
CA ASN A 77 -6.81 -7.62 6.14
C ASN A 77 -6.15 -8.56 5.11
N CYS A 78 -5.95 -9.82 5.48
CA CYS A 78 -5.48 -10.89 4.62
C CYS A 78 -6.49 -12.05 4.69
N ASN A 79 -7.03 -12.46 3.54
CA ASN A 79 -8.02 -13.55 3.44
C ASN A 79 -9.24 -13.37 4.38
N GLY A 80 -9.68 -12.13 4.61
CA GLY A 80 -10.80 -11.82 5.52
C GLY A 80 -10.41 -11.71 7.00
N ASN A 81 -9.17 -12.03 7.36
CA ASN A 81 -8.68 -11.97 8.74
C ASN A 81 -7.77 -10.76 8.95
N ILE A 82 -7.88 -10.11 10.10
CA ILE A 82 -6.96 -9.04 10.49
C ILE A 82 -5.63 -9.67 10.93
N GLN A 83 -4.53 -9.23 10.32
CA GLN A 83 -3.17 -9.64 10.62
C GLN A 83 -2.40 -8.43 11.16
N THR A 84 -1.61 -8.65 12.21
CA THR A 84 -0.68 -7.64 12.75
C THR A 84 0.68 -7.84 12.10
N LEU A 85 1.22 -6.80 11.47
CA LEU A 85 2.54 -6.82 10.87
C LEU A 85 3.46 -5.83 11.59
N HIS A 86 4.70 -6.25 11.83
CA HIS A 86 5.73 -5.49 12.53
C HIS A 86 6.76 -4.93 11.57
N LEU A 87 7.21 -3.71 11.82
CA LEU A 87 8.24 -3.04 11.04
C LEU A 87 9.59 -3.73 11.24
N VAL A 88 10.13 -4.30 10.17
CA VAL A 88 11.45 -4.95 10.15
C VAL A 88 12.55 -3.93 9.83
N GLY A 89 12.28 -3.01 8.91
CA GLY A 89 13.23 -1.98 8.55
C GLY A 89 12.60 -0.86 7.74
N LEU A 90 13.25 0.29 7.72
CA LEU A 90 12.82 1.46 6.96
C LEU A 90 13.99 2.17 6.30
N GLY A 91 13.71 2.93 5.24
CA GLY A 91 14.72 3.78 4.64
C GLY A 91 14.23 4.61 3.46
N VAL A 92 14.98 5.67 3.18
CA VAL A 92 14.67 6.62 2.12
C VAL A 92 15.04 6.13 0.73
N ARG A 93 14.13 6.33 -0.23
CA ARG A 93 14.45 6.30 -1.65
C ARG A 93 14.90 7.67 -2.13
N ALA A 94 16.04 7.73 -2.83
CA ALA A 94 16.56 8.93 -3.48
C ALA A 94 16.71 8.74 -5.00
N VAL A 95 16.60 9.83 -5.77
CA VAL A 95 16.97 9.84 -7.20
C VAL A 95 18.45 10.15 -7.38
N THR A 96 19.10 9.48 -8.33
CA THR A 96 20.56 9.35 -8.44
C THR A 96 21.31 10.65 -8.75
N PHE A 97 20.72 11.58 -9.51
CA PHE A 97 21.45 12.75 -10.03
C PHE A 97 21.49 13.94 -9.04
N LEU A 98 20.49 14.10 -8.18
CA LEU A 98 20.37 15.24 -7.26
C LEU A 98 20.22 14.81 -5.79
N ARG A 99 20.32 13.50 -5.50
CA ARG A 99 20.05 12.88 -4.18
C ARG A 99 18.74 13.36 -3.55
N MET A 100 17.76 13.73 -4.38
CA MET A 100 16.47 14.18 -3.88
C MET A 100 15.69 12.99 -3.34
N TYR A 101 15.25 13.11 -2.09
CA TYR A 101 14.38 12.13 -1.45
C TYR A 101 13.00 12.13 -2.12
N VAL A 102 12.48 10.93 -2.37
CA VAL A 102 11.19 10.72 -3.05
C VAL A 102 10.15 10.25 -2.03
N TYR A 103 10.49 9.20 -1.28
CA TYR A 103 9.66 8.63 -0.23
C TYR A 103 10.52 7.90 0.80
N VAL A 104 9.99 7.67 1.99
CA VAL A 104 10.43 6.61 2.90
C VAL A 104 9.66 5.35 2.58
N ALA A 105 10.35 4.21 2.59
CA ALA A 105 9.72 2.89 2.55
C ALA A 105 9.97 2.17 3.87
N GLY A 106 8.97 1.43 4.35
CA GLY A 106 9.10 0.50 5.47
C GLY A 106 8.65 -0.90 5.07
N LEU A 107 9.42 -1.93 5.41
CA LEU A 107 9.05 -3.33 5.25
C LEU A 107 8.44 -3.85 6.55
N TYR A 108 7.23 -4.39 6.45
CA TYR A 108 6.47 -4.98 7.54
C TYR A 108 6.28 -6.47 7.30
N VAL A 109 6.33 -7.28 8.36
CA VAL A 109 6.18 -8.74 8.30
C VAL A 109 5.23 -9.23 9.39
N GLY A 110 4.44 -10.27 9.12
CA GLY A 110 3.57 -10.90 10.11
C GLY A 110 4.33 -11.47 11.31
N GLU A 111 3.66 -11.56 12.46
CA GLU A 111 4.22 -12.07 13.73
C GLU A 111 4.77 -13.50 13.67
N GLN A 112 4.22 -14.30 12.77
CA GLN A 112 4.58 -15.68 12.49
C GLN A 112 5.87 -15.82 11.66
N ALA A 113 6.54 -14.71 11.32
CA ALA A 113 7.80 -14.75 10.60
C ALA A 113 8.88 -15.45 11.41
N GLU A 114 9.36 -16.58 10.91
CA GLU A 114 10.61 -17.16 11.38
C GLU A 114 11.77 -16.40 10.74
N PHE A 115 12.69 -15.90 11.56
CA PHE A 115 13.88 -15.20 11.10
C PHE A 115 15.01 -16.22 10.98
N PRO A 116 15.40 -16.64 9.75
CA PRO A 116 16.44 -17.64 9.59
C PRO A 116 17.75 -17.08 10.15
N ARG A 117 18.47 -17.88 10.95
CA ARG A 117 19.85 -17.54 11.34
C ARG A 117 20.69 -17.56 10.06
N THR A 118 21.28 -16.43 9.70
CA THR A 118 22.23 -16.34 8.60
C THR A 118 23.44 -17.20 8.95
N SER A 119 23.42 -18.46 8.52
CA SER A 119 24.60 -19.30 8.59
C SER A 119 25.53 -18.77 7.51
N SER A 120 26.67 -18.25 7.95
CA SER A 120 27.75 -17.68 7.15
C SER A 120 28.46 -18.73 6.27
N SER A 121 27.72 -19.61 5.60
CA SER A 121 28.27 -20.51 4.59
C SER A 121 28.35 -19.79 3.24
N GLN A 122 29.48 -19.13 3.06
CA GLN A 122 30.24 -18.90 1.81
C GLN A 122 29.47 -18.65 0.49
N ALA A 123 29.70 -17.44 -0.05
CA ALA A 123 29.58 -17.01 -1.45
C ALA A 123 28.26 -16.44 -2.00
N GLU A 124 27.18 -16.33 -1.22
CA GLU A 124 26.00 -15.53 -1.64
C GLU A 124 26.14 -14.05 -1.26
N SER A 125 25.90 -13.14 -2.22
CA SER A 125 25.87 -11.70 -1.96
C SER A 125 24.82 -11.36 -0.89
N LYS A 126 25.07 -10.36 -0.04
CA LYS A 126 24.11 -9.93 1.01
C LYS A 126 22.72 -9.63 0.45
N SER A 127 22.65 -9.07 -0.76
CA SER A 127 21.38 -8.83 -1.47
C SER A 127 20.63 -10.11 -1.77
N ASN A 128 21.33 -11.18 -2.19
CA ASN A 128 20.69 -12.46 -2.45
C ASN A 128 20.13 -13.06 -1.15
N GLN A 129 20.83 -12.86 -0.03
CA GLN A 129 20.36 -13.34 1.29
C GLN A 129 19.06 -12.64 1.72
N LEU A 130 18.96 -11.31 1.57
CA LEU A 130 17.72 -10.59 1.88
C LEU A 130 16.55 -11.03 1.00
N GLU A 131 16.79 -11.22 -0.30
CA GLU A 131 15.74 -11.73 -1.21
C GLU A 131 15.30 -13.13 -0.80
N THR A 132 16.23 -14.01 -0.40
CA THR A 132 15.92 -15.36 0.09
C THR A 132 15.07 -15.33 1.36
N VAL A 133 15.41 -14.49 2.34
CA VAL A 133 14.64 -14.37 3.59
C VAL A 133 13.23 -13.84 3.33
N VAL A 134 13.09 -12.74 2.58
CA VAL A 134 11.79 -12.14 2.29
C VAL A 134 10.91 -13.06 1.45
N ARG A 135 11.53 -13.76 0.48
CA ARG A 135 10.84 -14.78 -0.30
C ARG A 135 10.34 -15.91 0.59
N HIS A 136 11.19 -16.42 1.48
CA HIS A 136 10.84 -17.50 2.40
C HIS A 136 9.66 -17.13 3.29
N TRP A 137 9.59 -15.91 3.82
CA TRP A 137 8.42 -15.45 4.58
C TRP A 137 7.13 -15.57 3.76
N VAL A 138 7.11 -15.01 2.55
CA VAL A 138 5.89 -15.03 1.72
C VAL A 138 5.52 -16.44 1.28
N GLU A 139 6.50 -17.27 0.87
CA GLU A 139 6.29 -18.65 0.46
C GLU A 139 5.87 -19.57 1.63
N SER A 140 6.24 -19.23 2.86
CA SER A 140 5.75 -19.88 4.09
C SER A 140 4.37 -19.37 4.54
N GLY A 141 3.70 -18.54 3.73
CA GLY A 141 2.38 -18.01 4.03
C GLY A 141 2.37 -16.80 4.98
N VAL A 142 3.53 -16.19 5.24
CA VAL A 142 3.63 -15.00 6.10
C VAL A 142 3.32 -13.73 5.29
N PRO A 143 2.21 -13.01 5.55
CA PRO A 143 1.94 -11.69 5.01
C PRO A 143 3.11 -10.72 5.24
N CYS A 144 3.45 -10.03 4.16
CA CYS A 144 4.44 -8.96 4.16
C CYS A 144 3.79 -7.70 3.58
N ALA A 145 4.27 -6.52 3.98
CA ALA A 145 3.83 -5.27 3.37
C ALA A 145 4.99 -4.29 3.19
N VAL A 146 4.93 -3.52 2.11
CA VAL A 146 5.79 -2.33 1.94
C VAL A 146 4.92 -1.10 2.06
N ARG A 147 5.18 -0.27 3.08
CA ARG A 147 4.58 1.05 3.24
C ARG A 147 5.44 2.09 2.56
N ILE A 148 4.85 2.89 1.67
CA ILE A 148 5.51 3.98 0.95
C ILE A 148 4.90 5.29 1.44
N MET A 149 5.74 6.20 1.93
CA MET A 149 5.32 7.50 2.42
C MET A 149 6.10 8.62 1.70
N PRO A 150 5.47 9.40 0.80
CA PRO A 150 6.15 10.47 0.08
C PRO A 150 6.69 11.55 1.01
N VAL A 151 7.89 12.05 0.71
CA VAL A 151 8.52 13.17 1.47
C VAL A 151 8.15 14.55 0.96
N ARG A 152 7.44 14.60 -0.16
CA ARG A 152 6.88 15.77 -0.82
C ARG A 152 5.62 15.34 -1.58
N GLY A 153 4.81 16.31 -1.99
CA GLY A 153 3.65 16.02 -2.84
C GLY A 153 4.08 15.31 -4.13
N THR A 154 3.33 14.26 -4.47
CA THR A 154 3.46 13.50 -5.72
C THR A 154 2.06 13.17 -6.24
N ASP A 155 1.94 12.18 -7.12
CA ASP A 155 0.66 11.66 -7.59
C ASP A 155 0.72 10.14 -7.74
N PHE A 156 -0.46 9.53 -7.78
CA PHE A 156 -0.60 8.09 -7.90
C PHE A 156 -0.03 7.56 -9.23
N ALA A 157 -0.07 8.34 -10.31
CA ALA A 157 0.49 7.90 -11.59
C ALA A 157 2.01 7.75 -11.50
N HIS A 158 2.70 8.68 -10.83
CA HIS A 158 4.13 8.66 -10.62
C HIS A 158 4.55 7.46 -9.75
N LEU A 159 3.82 7.21 -8.66
CA LEU A 159 4.05 6.05 -7.80
C LEU A 159 3.83 4.75 -8.57
N ARG A 160 2.66 4.59 -9.21
CA ARG A 160 2.30 3.44 -10.05
C ARG A 160 3.36 3.14 -11.10
N ASP A 161 3.78 4.14 -11.86
CA ASP A 161 4.77 3.95 -12.93
C ASP A 161 6.14 3.56 -12.35
N GLY A 162 6.46 4.02 -11.13
CA GLY A 162 7.62 3.55 -10.37
C GLY A 162 7.56 2.07 -10.02
N LEU A 163 6.39 1.57 -9.58
CA LEU A 163 6.17 0.15 -9.27
C LEU A 163 6.24 -0.71 -10.54
N VAL A 164 5.60 -0.27 -11.63
CA VAL A 164 5.66 -0.96 -12.93
C VAL A 164 7.11 -1.06 -13.42
N ARG A 165 7.89 0.03 -13.34
CA ARG A 165 9.31 0.00 -13.70
C ARG A 165 10.11 -0.97 -12.83
N ALA A 166 9.78 -1.08 -11.53
CA ALA A 166 10.46 -1.99 -10.62
C ALA A 166 10.22 -3.46 -11.03
N VAL A 167 8.97 -3.83 -11.30
CA VAL A 167 8.60 -5.17 -11.77
C VAL A 167 9.26 -5.47 -13.11
N ASN A 168 9.18 -4.57 -14.10
CA ASN A 168 9.80 -4.78 -15.42
C ASN A 168 11.32 -4.91 -15.35
N THR A 169 11.97 -4.22 -14.39
CA THR A 169 13.41 -4.38 -14.17
C THR A 169 13.72 -5.80 -13.70
N ARG A 170 12.94 -6.32 -12.76
CA ARG A 170 13.10 -7.70 -12.27
C ARG A 170 12.75 -8.74 -13.33
N GLU A 171 11.70 -8.52 -14.11
CA GLU A 171 11.34 -9.38 -15.24
C GLU A 171 12.52 -9.51 -16.20
N LYS A 172 13.17 -8.38 -16.54
CA LYS A 172 14.33 -8.37 -17.41
C LYS A 172 15.53 -9.13 -16.81
N GLU A 173 15.78 -9.02 -15.51
CA GLU A 173 16.88 -9.78 -14.87
C GLU A 173 16.53 -11.28 -14.79
N ALA A 174 15.29 -11.62 -14.44
CA ALA A 174 14.78 -12.99 -14.39
C ALA A 174 14.75 -13.71 -15.75
N ARG A 175 14.69 -12.96 -16.87
CA ARG A 175 14.85 -13.51 -18.22
C ARG A 175 16.30 -13.72 -18.64
N LYS A 176 17.27 -13.16 -17.91
CA LYS A 176 18.70 -13.38 -18.15
C LYS A 176 19.28 -14.49 -17.29
N ALA A 177 18.69 -14.70 -16.12
CA ALA A 177 19.02 -15.82 -15.27
C ALA A 177 18.38 -17.08 -15.87
N ASP A 178 19.10 -17.75 -16.77
CA ASP A 178 18.76 -19.12 -17.18
C ASP A 178 18.64 -19.95 -15.89
N ASP A 179 17.48 -20.58 -15.69
CA ASP A 179 17.14 -21.54 -14.62
C ASP A 179 16.54 -21.03 -13.28
N GLU A 180 16.36 -19.71 -13.03
CA GLU A 180 15.68 -19.28 -11.77
C GLU A 180 14.14 -19.29 -11.89
N TYR A 181 13.60 -18.85 -13.03
CA TYR A 181 12.16 -18.72 -13.26
C TYR A 181 11.70 -19.45 -14.51
N MET A 182 10.51 -20.05 -14.43
CA MET A 182 9.83 -20.58 -15.60
C MET A 182 9.11 -19.45 -16.35
N TRP A 183 9.25 -19.46 -17.68
CA TRP A 183 8.58 -18.51 -18.59
C TRP A 183 7.65 -19.23 -19.58
N PRO A 184 6.64 -20.00 -19.13
CA PRO A 184 5.62 -20.51 -20.02
C PRO A 184 4.76 -19.35 -20.54
N ARG A 185 4.09 -19.55 -21.68
CA ARG A 185 3.24 -18.54 -22.30
C ARG A 185 2.14 -18.06 -21.34
N GLU A 186 1.63 -18.96 -20.52
CA GLU A 186 0.61 -18.72 -19.51
C GLU A 186 1.12 -17.75 -18.42
N ALA A 187 2.38 -17.86 -18.02
CA ALA A 187 2.99 -16.94 -17.06
C ALA A 187 3.17 -15.54 -17.65
N GLU A 188 3.51 -15.43 -18.94
CA GLU A 188 3.58 -14.13 -19.63
C GLU A 188 2.21 -13.45 -19.70
N VAL A 189 1.18 -14.20 -20.12
CA VAL A 189 -0.20 -13.71 -20.18
C VAL A 189 -0.70 -13.27 -18.79
N MET A 190 -0.37 -14.04 -17.75
CA MET A 190 -0.68 -13.71 -16.37
C MET A 190 0.02 -12.42 -15.93
N LEU A 191 1.33 -12.29 -16.15
CA LEU A 191 2.08 -11.09 -15.76
C LEU A 191 1.50 -9.84 -16.43
N ASP A 192 1.21 -9.93 -17.72
CA ASP A 192 0.59 -8.85 -18.50
C ASP A 192 -0.78 -8.44 -17.95
N LYS A 193 -1.62 -9.42 -17.61
CA LYS A 193 -2.92 -9.18 -16.97
C LYS A 193 -2.73 -8.51 -15.62
N ASN A 194 -1.86 -9.04 -14.77
CA ASN A 194 -1.64 -8.54 -13.41
C ASN A 194 -1.07 -7.12 -13.42
N LEU A 195 -0.16 -6.79 -14.35
CA LEU A 195 0.32 -5.42 -14.54
C LEU A 195 -0.79 -4.47 -14.96
N ARG A 196 -1.68 -4.90 -15.88
CA ARG A 196 -2.86 -4.09 -16.27
C ARG A 196 -3.80 -3.86 -15.09
N ASP A 197 -4.12 -4.90 -14.34
CA ASP A 197 -5.03 -4.84 -13.20
C ASP A 197 -4.44 -3.97 -12.08
N MET A 198 -3.15 -4.17 -11.75
CA MET A 198 -2.44 -3.34 -10.77
C MET A 198 -2.49 -1.86 -11.14
N LYS A 199 -2.27 -1.51 -12.42
CA LYS A 199 -2.32 -0.11 -12.88
C LYS A 199 -3.69 0.54 -12.69
N GLN A 200 -4.78 -0.23 -12.75
CA GLN A 200 -6.14 0.26 -12.60
C GLN A 200 -6.51 0.58 -11.14
N LEU A 201 -5.79 0.00 -10.17
CA LEU A 201 -6.01 0.27 -8.74
C LEU A 201 -5.67 1.71 -8.33
N PHE A 202 -4.88 2.42 -9.14
CA PHE A 202 -4.35 3.74 -8.81
C PHE A 202 -5.24 4.87 -9.36
N PRO A 203 -5.85 5.70 -8.48
CA PRO A 203 -6.62 6.86 -8.91
C PRO A 203 -5.76 7.89 -9.67
N ARG A 204 -6.40 8.81 -10.39
CA ARG A 204 -5.71 9.93 -11.06
C ARG A 204 -5.66 11.18 -10.19
N THR A 205 -5.25 11.03 -8.93
CA THR A 205 -5.20 12.12 -7.96
C THR A 205 -3.80 12.30 -7.35
N SER A 206 -3.60 13.44 -6.71
CA SER A 206 -2.36 13.75 -5.99
C SER A 206 -2.25 12.94 -4.70
N VAL A 207 -1.01 12.64 -4.32
CA VAL A 207 -0.64 12.02 -3.05
C VAL A 207 0.20 13.02 -2.25
N PRO A 208 -0.35 13.62 -1.19
CA PRO A 208 0.39 14.57 -0.36
C PRO A 208 1.55 13.93 0.40
N LYS A 209 2.47 14.77 0.90
CA LYS A 209 3.53 14.35 1.82
C LYS A 209 2.93 13.65 3.04
N GLY A 210 3.53 12.55 3.47
CA GLY A 210 3.16 11.85 4.70
C GLY A 210 1.98 10.88 4.56
N HIS A 211 1.30 10.85 3.41
CA HIS A 211 0.24 9.87 3.18
C HIS A 211 0.83 8.50 2.86
N ALA A 212 0.30 7.45 3.47
CA ALA A 212 0.82 6.09 3.35
C ALA A 212 0.15 5.36 2.18
N LEU A 213 0.96 4.74 1.33
CA LEU A 213 0.55 3.76 0.32
C LEU A 213 1.13 2.40 0.71
N ASP A 214 0.28 1.44 1.01
CA ASP A 214 0.68 0.11 1.45
C ASP A 214 0.52 -0.89 0.31
N LEU A 215 1.58 -1.65 0.06
CA LEU A 215 1.62 -2.79 -0.86
C LEU A 215 1.65 -4.06 -0.01
N ILE A 216 0.49 -4.69 0.18
CA ILE A 216 0.31 -5.83 1.09
C ILE A 216 0.31 -7.10 0.25
N VAL A 217 1.23 -8.01 0.54
CA VAL A 217 1.43 -9.27 -0.17
C VAL A 217 1.17 -10.43 0.78
N PHE A 218 0.28 -11.34 0.38
CA PHE A 218 -0.06 -12.52 1.16
C PHE A 218 -0.47 -13.65 0.24
N GLN A 219 -0.31 -14.88 0.71
CA GLN A 219 -0.73 -16.07 0.02
C GLN A 219 -2.26 -16.23 0.09
N GLU A 220 -2.89 -16.69 -0.99
CA GLU A 220 -4.32 -17.04 -1.02
C GLU A 220 -4.61 -18.20 -0.07
N ALA A 221 -5.73 -18.11 0.64
CA ALA A 221 -6.18 -19.19 1.51
C ALA A 221 -6.46 -20.47 0.70
N GLY A 222 -5.81 -21.57 1.07
CA GLY A 222 -6.01 -22.88 0.42
C GLY A 222 -5.28 -23.06 -0.92
N ASN A 223 -4.47 -22.09 -1.38
CA ASN A 223 -3.63 -22.27 -2.55
C ASN A 223 -2.22 -21.69 -2.31
N HIS A 224 -1.23 -22.58 -2.13
CA HIS A 224 0.18 -22.25 -1.85
C HIS A 224 0.94 -21.62 -3.00
N GLN A 225 0.38 -21.65 -4.20
CA GLN A 225 0.98 -21.04 -5.38
C GLN A 225 0.23 -19.78 -5.85
N ALA A 226 -0.80 -19.35 -5.13
CA ALA A 226 -1.53 -18.12 -5.44
C ALA A 226 -1.20 -17.03 -4.43
N TYR A 227 -0.90 -15.84 -4.95
CA TYR A 227 -0.57 -14.67 -4.13
C TYR A 227 -1.45 -13.49 -4.47
N ASN A 228 -1.78 -12.71 -3.46
CA ASN A 228 -2.52 -11.46 -3.59
C ASN A 228 -1.59 -10.28 -3.37
N LEU A 229 -1.83 -9.22 -4.14
CA LEU A 229 -1.35 -7.87 -3.85
C LEU A 229 -2.55 -6.99 -3.53
N THR A 230 -2.68 -6.52 -2.30
CA THR A 230 -3.63 -5.48 -1.93
C THR A 230 -2.92 -4.13 -1.90
N VAL A 231 -3.50 -3.13 -2.57
CA VAL A 231 -3.01 -1.75 -2.52
C VAL A 231 -3.95 -0.96 -1.61
N ALA A 232 -3.41 -0.35 -0.55
CA ALA A 232 -4.18 0.50 0.37
C ALA A 232 -3.58 1.90 0.46
N TYR A 233 -4.42 2.91 0.64
CA TYR A 233 -4.02 4.31 0.78
C TYR A 233 -4.64 4.90 2.04
N ASN A 234 -3.78 5.31 2.99
CA ASN A 234 -4.17 5.69 4.35
C ASN A 234 -5.19 4.69 4.91
N GLU A 235 -4.81 3.40 4.95
CA GLU A 235 -5.60 2.28 5.46
C GLU A 235 -6.85 1.92 4.64
N LYS A 236 -7.27 2.77 3.69
CA LYS A 236 -8.36 2.47 2.78
C LYS A 236 -7.86 1.61 1.61
N VAL A 237 -8.39 0.39 1.49
CA VAL A 237 -8.13 -0.48 0.34
C VAL A 237 -8.59 0.19 -0.97
N LEU A 238 -7.67 0.28 -1.93
CA LEU A 238 -7.93 0.72 -3.31
C LEU A 238 -8.34 -0.45 -4.20
N GLY A 239 -7.82 -1.65 -3.92
CA GLY A 239 -8.22 -2.91 -4.52
C GLY A 239 -7.12 -3.96 -4.42
N ASN A 240 -7.34 -5.10 -5.09
CA ASN A 240 -6.46 -6.25 -5.04
C ASN A 240 -6.16 -6.82 -6.44
N VAL A 241 -4.98 -7.43 -6.59
CA VAL A 241 -4.59 -8.25 -7.75
C VAL A 241 -4.31 -9.65 -7.25
N GLN A 242 -5.10 -10.62 -7.69
CA GLN A 242 -4.86 -12.04 -7.42
C GLN A 242 -4.01 -12.62 -8.55
N CYS A 243 -2.93 -13.29 -8.18
CA CYS A 243 -1.96 -13.90 -9.09
C CYS A 243 -1.94 -15.41 -8.83
N ALA A 244 -2.60 -16.17 -9.70
CA ALA A 244 -2.69 -17.62 -9.63
C ALA A 244 -2.57 -18.23 -11.04
N LEU A 245 -1.93 -19.39 -11.14
CA LEU A 245 -1.94 -20.24 -12.34
C LEU A 245 -2.59 -21.58 -11.98
N SER A 246 -3.49 -22.05 -12.83
CA SER A 246 -4.38 -23.17 -12.53
C SER A 246 -3.73 -24.55 -12.69
N GLU A 247 -2.64 -24.65 -13.45
CA GLU A 247 -2.12 -25.93 -13.96
C GLU A 247 -0.59 -25.92 -14.13
N ILE A 248 0.17 -25.84 -13.04
CA ILE A 248 1.64 -25.97 -13.10
C ILE A 248 2.08 -27.07 -12.15
N GLN A 249 2.90 -28.00 -12.67
CA GLN A 249 3.54 -29.05 -11.87
C GLN A 249 4.52 -28.42 -10.89
N ASP A 250 4.52 -28.91 -9.64
CA ASP A 250 5.17 -28.37 -8.42
C ASP A 250 6.70 -28.16 -8.45
N THR A 251 7.35 -28.26 -9.61
CA THR A 251 8.81 -28.29 -9.71
C THR A 251 9.46 -26.93 -10.04
N TYR A 252 8.70 -25.94 -10.53
CA TYR A 252 9.29 -24.68 -11.03
C TYR A 252 8.81 -23.42 -10.29
N LYS A 253 9.72 -22.45 -10.11
CA LYS A 253 9.42 -21.12 -9.58
C LYS A 253 8.79 -20.23 -10.65
N LEU A 254 7.66 -19.61 -10.33
CA LEU A 254 6.92 -18.74 -11.24
C LEU A 254 7.24 -17.27 -10.98
N PHE A 255 7.34 -16.48 -12.05
CA PHE A 255 7.48 -15.03 -11.93
C PHE A 255 6.12 -14.39 -11.62
N GLN A 256 5.84 -14.18 -10.33
CA GLN A 256 4.56 -13.68 -9.85
C GLN A 256 4.65 -12.23 -9.37
N LEU A 257 3.80 -11.36 -9.92
CA LEU A 257 3.85 -9.92 -9.67
C LEU A 257 3.88 -9.53 -8.18
N PRO A 258 3.02 -10.07 -7.28
CA PRO A 258 3.03 -9.67 -5.87
C PRO A 258 4.38 -9.93 -5.19
N VAL A 259 4.92 -11.14 -5.36
CA VAL A 259 6.22 -11.55 -4.79
C VAL A 259 7.34 -10.72 -5.38
N GLN A 260 7.37 -10.54 -6.70
CA GLN A 260 8.43 -9.78 -7.36
C GLN A 260 8.42 -8.30 -6.99
N LEU A 261 7.24 -7.72 -6.76
CA LEU A 261 7.12 -6.34 -6.31
C LEU A 261 7.68 -6.16 -4.89
N LEU A 262 7.42 -7.11 -3.98
CA LEU A 262 8.00 -7.11 -2.64
C LEU A 262 9.53 -7.23 -2.70
N LEU A 263 10.04 -8.20 -3.46
CA LEU A 263 11.47 -8.43 -3.59
C LEU A 263 12.21 -7.24 -4.23
N ALA A 264 11.55 -6.46 -5.08
CA ALA A 264 12.14 -5.25 -5.64
C ALA A 264 12.61 -4.24 -4.58
N TYR A 265 12.01 -4.23 -3.39
CA TYR A 265 12.39 -3.34 -2.29
C TYR A 265 13.63 -3.81 -1.52
N VAL A 266 13.97 -5.09 -1.61
CA VAL A 266 15.14 -5.68 -0.94
C VAL A 266 16.25 -6.12 -1.90
N SER A 267 15.99 -6.07 -3.20
CA SER A 267 16.95 -6.36 -4.26
C SER A 267 17.95 -5.24 -4.51
N GLU A 268 19.15 -5.58 -4.99
CA GLU A 268 20.09 -4.61 -5.59
C GLU A 268 19.61 -4.06 -6.94
N ARG A 269 18.79 -4.83 -7.67
CA ARG A 269 18.22 -4.44 -8.96
C ARG A 269 16.72 -4.76 -9.01
N PRO A 270 15.84 -3.75 -9.06
CA PRO A 270 16.13 -2.31 -9.05
C PRO A 270 16.71 -1.84 -7.71
N ASN A 271 17.67 -0.90 -7.75
CA ASN A 271 18.20 -0.29 -6.52
C ASN A 271 17.22 0.77 -5.99
N ILE A 272 16.15 0.32 -5.32
CA ILE A 272 15.09 1.21 -4.81
C ILE A 272 15.58 2.01 -3.60
N SER A 273 16.14 1.34 -2.60
CA SER A 273 16.58 1.97 -1.36
C SER A 273 17.67 1.12 -0.70
N ALA A 274 18.92 1.54 -0.83
CA ALA A 274 20.02 0.93 -0.10
C ALA A 274 19.85 1.11 1.43
N ALA A 275 19.32 2.27 1.86
CA ALA A 275 19.05 2.54 3.27
C ALA A 275 18.05 1.55 3.87
N LEU A 276 17.00 1.18 3.12
CA LEU A 276 16.03 0.17 3.56
C LEU A 276 16.71 -1.19 3.74
N ARG A 277 17.51 -1.64 2.76
CA ARG A 277 18.24 -2.92 2.85
C ARG A 277 19.13 -2.97 4.08
N THR A 278 19.95 -1.94 4.31
CA THR A 278 20.82 -1.85 5.50
C THR A 278 20.02 -1.86 6.80
N SER A 279 18.86 -1.19 6.86
CA SER A 279 18.00 -1.22 8.05
C SER A 279 17.43 -2.61 8.33
N ILE A 280 17.06 -3.37 7.28
CA ILE A 280 16.55 -4.74 7.42
C ILE A 280 17.68 -5.67 7.87
N GLU A 281 18.86 -5.58 7.26
CA GLU A 281 20.05 -6.36 7.65
C GLU A 281 20.38 -6.17 9.13
N ALA A 282 20.41 -4.93 9.61
CA ALA A 282 20.67 -4.63 11.03
C ALA A 282 19.60 -5.22 11.96
N HIS A 283 18.34 -5.26 11.53
CA HIS A 283 17.27 -5.91 12.31
C HIS A 283 17.49 -7.42 12.40
N LEU A 284 17.80 -8.08 11.26
CA LEU A 284 18.07 -9.51 11.22
C LEU A 284 19.27 -9.88 12.11
N GLU A 285 20.37 -9.13 12.01
CA GLU A 285 21.57 -9.32 12.86
C GLU A 285 21.25 -9.16 14.36
N SER A 286 20.42 -8.18 14.73
CA SER A 286 20.04 -7.98 16.15
C SER A 286 19.23 -9.15 16.73
N ARG A 287 18.45 -9.85 15.89
CA ARG A 287 17.64 -11.01 16.28
C ARG A 287 18.46 -12.28 16.42
N GLU A 288 19.62 -12.37 15.77
CA GLU A 288 20.54 -13.50 15.93
C GLU A 288 21.29 -13.46 17.26
N THR A 289 21.54 -12.25 17.78
CA THR A 289 22.27 -12.05 19.04
C THR A 289 21.40 -12.11 20.30
N ALA A 290 20.07 -12.17 20.15
CA ALA A 290 19.09 -12.19 21.23
C ALA A 290 18.65 -13.63 21.58
#